data_AF-A0A0M9WWX2-F1
#
_entry.id   AF-A0A0M9WWX2-F1
#
_cell.length_a   1.000
_cell.length_b   1.000
_cell.length_c   1.000
_cell.angle_alpha   90.00
_cell.angle_beta   90.00
_cell.angle_gamma   90.00
#
_symmetry.space_group_name_H-M   'P 1'
#
loop_
_entity.id
_entity.type
_entity.pdbx_description
1 polymer ?
#
loop_
_entity_poly.entity_id
_entity_poly.type
_entity_poly.pdbx_seq_one_letter_code
_entity_poly.pdbx_strand_id
1 'polypeptide(L)'
;MAIKKYERINFLDHILRIDEKGDFIPVIDLSTGTQKNERVTGLPVWEALQEGTRHNQKVMNHLDENIEINRNYLISLEATIRRIQIQLELDDRVSGNSETFVDALDGEQARKMELDTVKTVVKDTIPIGATTLNVVDASGFQPLTEVTLYDSTNSEDILITVIESNVLTVQATKKNYSKGAFIARSNAELDVVQQRLKPGLWGTYSVSMNEVV
;
A
#
# COMPACT_ATOMS: atom_id res chain seq x y z
N MET A 1 -1.86 -21.01 9.74
CA MET A 1 -0.64 -21.80 9.48
C MET A 1 0.46 -20.80 9.12
N ALA A 2 1.59 -20.75 9.83
CA ALA A 2 2.63 -19.77 9.51
C ALA A 2 3.45 -20.25 8.30
N ILE A 3 3.30 -19.60 7.15
CA ILE A 3 4.11 -19.90 5.97
C ILE A 3 5.54 -19.38 6.25
N LYS A 4 6.49 -20.31 6.42
CA LYS A 4 7.90 -19.96 6.67
C LYS A 4 8.44 -19.02 5.58
N LYS A 5 9.40 -18.17 5.96
CA LYS A 5 10.09 -17.27 5.02
C LYS A 5 10.80 -18.13 3.97
N TYR A 6 10.58 -17.80 2.70
CA TYR A 6 11.26 -18.43 1.56
C TYR A 6 12.37 -17.51 1.10
N GLU A 7 13.54 -18.07 0.82
CA GLU A 7 14.69 -17.36 0.26
C GLU A 7 15.19 -18.16 -0.94
N ARG A 8 15.40 -17.46 -2.06
CA ARG A 8 15.93 -18.08 -3.28
C ARG A 8 17.35 -18.57 -3.03
N ILE A 9 17.65 -19.74 -3.56
CA ILE A 9 18.93 -20.43 -3.38
C ILE A 9 19.93 -20.02 -4.47
N ASN A 10 19.47 -19.48 -5.60
CA ASN A 10 20.29 -18.97 -6.72
C ASN A 10 21.41 -19.94 -7.14
N PHE A 11 21.07 -20.87 -8.02
CA PHE A 11 21.99 -21.82 -8.62
C PHE A 11 22.89 -21.14 -9.65
N LEU A 12 24.11 -21.66 -9.78
CA LEU A 12 25.13 -21.17 -10.70
C LEU A 12 25.66 -22.32 -11.56
N ASP A 13 25.91 -22.06 -12.84
CA ASP A 13 26.57 -23.03 -13.72
C ASP A 13 28.06 -23.13 -13.38
N HIS A 14 28.60 -24.34 -13.51
CA HIS A 14 30.03 -24.59 -13.34
C HIS A 14 30.73 -24.36 -14.68
N ILE A 15 31.62 -23.37 -14.72
CA ILE A 15 32.29 -22.94 -15.95
C ILE A 15 33.74 -23.38 -15.90
N LEU A 16 34.17 -24.16 -16.89
CA LEU A 16 35.54 -24.65 -17.02
C LEU A 16 36.42 -23.63 -17.72
N ARG A 17 37.68 -23.54 -17.26
CA ARG A 17 38.70 -22.69 -17.86
C ARG A 17 39.31 -23.39 -19.07
N ILE A 18 39.57 -22.60 -20.11
CA ILE A 18 40.24 -23.03 -21.35
C ILE A 18 41.60 -22.32 -21.48
N ASP A 19 42.54 -22.96 -22.16
CA ASP A 19 43.84 -22.39 -22.52
C ASP A 19 43.78 -21.56 -23.81
N GLU A 20 44.90 -20.98 -24.23
CA GLU A 20 45.01 -20.16 -25.45
C GLU A 20 44.76 -20.94 -26.75
N LYS A 21 44.76 -22.28 -26.69
CA LYS A 21 44.49 -23.18 -27.83
C LYS A 21 43.03 -23.66 -27.85
N GLY A 22 42.27 -23.38 -26.79
CA GLY A 22 40.87 -23.78 -26.64
C GLY A 22 40.69 -25.13 -25.94
N ASP A 23 41.74 -25.69 -25.35
CA ASP A 23 41.68 -26.96 -24.61
C ASP A 23 41.40 -26.71 -23.12
N PHE A 24 40.68 -27.63 -22.48
CA PHE A 24 40.41 -27.55 -21.03
C PHE A 24 41.68 -27.79 -20.22
N ILE A 25 41.87 -27.01 -19.15
CA ILE A 25 43.05 -27.12 -18.29
C ILE A 25 42.80 -28.21 -17.22
N PRO A 26 43.59 -29.29 -17.16
CA PRO A 26 43.38 -30.36 -16.18
C PRO A 26 43.89 -29.96 -14.78
N VAL A 27 43.17 -30.37 -13.73
CA VAL A 27 43.68 -30.24 -12.35
C VAL A 27 44.62 -31.41 -12.05
N ILE A 28 45.89 -31.11 -11.79
CA ILE A 28 46.91 -32.14 -11.50
C ILE A 28 46.97 -32.39 -9.98
N ASP A 29 46.93 -33.65 -9.57
CA ASP A 29 47.15 -34.03 -8.19
C ASP A 29 48.66 -34.00 -7.87
N LEU A 30 49.06 -33.13 -6.93
CA LEU A 30 50.45 -32.92 -6.53
C LEU A 30 51.11 -34.19 -5.95
N SER A 31 50.33 -35.15 -5.47
CA SER A 31 50.85 -36.38 -4.86
C SER A 31 51.17 -37.49 -5.87
N THR A 32 50.48 -37.52 -7.01
CA THR A 32 50.65 -38.57 -8.03
C THR A 32 51.20 -38.05 -9.35
N GLY A 33 51.19 -36.73 -9.57
CA GLY A 33 51.60 -36.11 -10.83
C GLY A 33 50.65 -36.41 -12.00
N THR A 34 49.47 -36.96 -11.72
CA THR A 34 48.45 -37.33 -12.72
C THR A 34 47.21 -36.46 -12.59
N GLN A 35 46.38 -36.41 -13.64
CA GLN A 35 45.12 -35.66 -13.59
C GLN A 35 44.23 -36.21 -12.49
N LYS A 36 43.71 -35.30 -11.65
CA LYS A 36 42.79 -35.63 -10.57
C LYS A 36 41.48 -36.13 -11.18
N ASN A 37 41.04 -37.30 -10.75
CA ASN A 37 39.70 -37.80 -11.06
C ASN A 37 38.77 -37.55 -9.88
N GLU A 38 37.53 -37.16 -10.16
CA GLU A 38 36.53 -36.95 -9.12
C GLU A 38 36.14 -38.29 -8.50
N ARG A 39 36.22 -38.36 -7.17
CA ARG A 39 36.05 -39.62 -6.43
C ARG A 39 34.68 -40.27 -6.61
N VAL A 40 33.65 -39.47 -6.90
CA VAL A 40 32.26 -39.95 -6.97
C VAL A 40 31.87 -40.34 -8.39
N THR A 41 32.28 -39.56 -9.39
CA THR A 41 31.91 -39.75 -10.80
C THR A 41 32.97 -40.52 -11.60
N GLY A 42 34.21 -40.59 -11.11
CA GLY A 42 35.35 -41.17 -11.80
C GLY A 42 35.84 -40.33 -12.99
N LEU A 43 35.27 -39.14 -13.20
CA LEU A 43 35.57 -38.29 -14.34
C LEU A 43 36.81 -37.42 -14.07
N PRO A 44 37.58 -37.06 -15.12
CA PRO A 44 38.69 -36.12 -14.99
C PRO A 44 38.20 -34.75 -14.53
N VAL A 45 38.90 -34.17 -13.55
CA VAL A 45 38.63 -32.83 -13.02
C VAL A 45 39.41 -31.80 -13.83
N TRP A 46 38.70 -30.75 -14.23
CA TRP A 46 39.21 -29.62 -14.98
C TRP A 46 39.21 -28.36 -14.10
N GLU A 47 40.11 -27.42 -14.38
CA GLU A 47 40.20 -26.17 -13.64
C GLU A 47 38.93 -25.33 -13.92
N ALA A 48 38.24 -24.94 -12.86
CA ALA A 48 37.05 -24.12 -12.97
C ALA A 48 37.43 -22.64 -13.07
N LEU A 49 36.86 -21.94 -14.05
CA LEU A 49 36.81 -20.47 -14.08
C LEU A 49 35.80 -19.95 -13.06
N GLN A 50 34.67 -20.67 -12.91
CA GLN A 50 33.65 -20.40 -11.92
C GLN A 50 33.15 -21.71 -11.32
N GLU A 51 33.28 -21.84 -10.01
CA GLU A 51 32.70 -22.94 -9.27
C GLU A 51 31.17 -22.78 -9.21
N GLY A 52 30.47 -23.63 -9.94
CA GLY A 52 29.02 -23.69 -9.95
C GLY A 52 28.43 -24.72 -9.00
N THR A 53 27.11 -24.74 -8.97
CA THR A 53 26.33 -25.79 -8.31
C THR A 53 26.30 -27.06 -9.15
N ARG A 54 26.01 -28.20 -8.52
CA ARG A 54 25.95 -29.52 -9.20
C ARG A 54 24.83 -29.64 -10.24
N HIS A 55 23.89 -28.71 -10.23
CA HIS A 55 22.71 -28.74 -11.07
C HIS A 55 22.72 -27.57 -12.04
N ASN A 56 22.10 -27.78 -13.21
CA ASN A 56 22.01 -26.75 -14.23
C ASN A 56 21.27 -25.52 -13.69
N GLN A 57 21.90 -24.35 -13.81
CA GLN A 57 21.40 -23.07 -13.34
C GLN A 57 20.03 -22.74 -13.92
N LYS A 58 19.86 -22.90 -15.23
CA LYS A 58 18.61 -22.52 -15.92
C LYS A 58 17.43 -23.31 -15.39
N VAL A 59 17.59 -24.61 -15.20
CA VAL A 59 16.50 -25.47 -14.73
C VAL A 59 16.18 -25.18 -13.27
N MET A 60 17.20 -25.15 -12.41
CA MET A 60 16.97 -25.03 -10.97
C MET A 60 16.50 -23.63 -10.56
N ASN A 61 17.03 -22.57 -11.18
CA ASN A 61 16.53 -21.21 -10.92
C ASN A 61 15.09 -21.04 -11.41
N HIS A 62 14.72 -21.66 -12.54
CA HIS A 62 13.34 -21.61 -13.00
C HIS A 62 12.39 -22.37 -12.05
N LEU A 63 12.82 -23.50 -11.49
CA LEU A 63 12.04 -24.20 -10.45
C LEU A 63 11.92 -23.37 -9.18
N ASP A 64 13.02 -22.75 -8.72
CA ASP A 64 13.07 -21.87 -7.55
C ASP A 64 12.14 -20.65 -7.71
N GLU A 65 12.15 -20.04 -8.89
CA GLU A 65 11.23 -18.97 -9.30
C GLU A 65 9.76 -19.40 -9.22
N ASN A 66 9.44 -20.58 -9.79
CA ASN A 66 8.08 -21.10 -9.75
C ASN A 66 7.62 -21.38 -8.31
N ILE A 67 8.51 -21.82 -7.42
CA ILE A 67 8.18 -22.04 -6.00
C ILE A 67 7.81 -20.71 -5.34
N GLU A 68 8.59 -19.64 -5.58
CA GLU A 68 8.29 -18.32 -5.03
C GLU A 68 6.95 -17.77 -5.57
N ILE A 69 6.72 -17.85 -6.88
CA ILE A 69 5.48 -17.40 -7.51
C ILE A 69 4.27 -18.13 -6.92
N ASN A 70 4.33 -19.46 -6.84
CA ASN A 70 3.27 -20.28 -6.26
C ASN A 70 3.03 -19.95 -4.78
N ARG A 71 4.08 -19.64 -4.02
CA ARG A 71 3.95 -19.23 -2.62
C ARG A 71 3.21 -17.90 -2.51
N ASN A 72 3.57 -16.91 -3.32
CA ASN A 72 2.90 -15.61 -3.33
C ASN A 72 1.42 -15.76 -3.72
N TYR A 73 1.13 -16.62 -4.70
CA TYR A 73 -0.24 -16.97 -5.07
C TYR A 73 -1.01 -17.59 -3.88
N LEU A 74 -0.44 -18.56 -3.17
CA LEU A 74 -1.08 -19.17 -2.00
C LEU A 74 -1.34 -18.16 -0.86
N ILE A 75 -0.43 -17.22 -0.63
CA ILE A 75 -0.63 -16.15 0.36
C ILE A 75 -1.83 -15.28 -0.04
N SER A 76 -1.91 -14.87 -1.30
CA SER A 76 -3.03 -14.06 -1.80
C SER A 76 -4.37 -14.82 -1.74
N LEU A 77 -4.34 -16.13 -1.98
CA LEU A 77 -5.50 -16.99 -1.89
C LEU A 77 -5.96 -17.15 -0.42
N GLU A 78 -5.03 -17.33 0.52
CA GLU A 78 -5.37 -17.39 1.96
C GLU A 78 -6.02 -16.08 2.44
N ALA A 79 -5.50 -14.93 2.01
CA ALA A 79 -6.10 -13.63 2.32
C ALA A 79 -7.53 -13.51 1.75
N THR A 80 -7.74 -13.97 0.52
CA THR A 80 -9.07 -13.98 -0.13
C THR A 80 -10.05 -14.89 0.60
N ILE A 81 -9.62 -16.11 0.97
CA ILE A 81 -10.46 -17.05 1.75
C ILE A 81 -10.85 -16.44 3.09
N ARG A 82 -9.91 -15.80 3.79
CA ARG A 82 -10.21 -15.11 5.06
C ARG A 82 -11.24 -14.00 4.86
N ARG A 83 -11.12 -13.20 3.79
CA ARG A 83 -12.11 -12.16 3.46
C ARG A 83 -13.51 -12.74 3.26
N ILE A 84 -13.62 -13.86 2.53
CA ILE A 84 -14.89 -14.56 2.32
C ILE A 84 -15.44 -15.13 3.63
N GLN A 85 -14.59 -15.75 4.46
CA GLN A 85 -15.00 -16.27 5.76
C GLN A 85 -15.54 -15.17 6.68
N ILE A 86 -14.84 -14.03 6.75
CA ILE A 86 -15.28 -12.86 7.51
C ILE A 86 -16.64 -12.37 6.99
N GLN A 87 -16.82 -12.30 5.67
CA GLN A 87 -18.11 -11.91 5.09
C GLN A 87 -19.23 -12.89 5.46
N LEU A 88 -18.98 -14.20 5.36
CA LEU A 88 -19.97 -15.23 5.70
C LEU A 88 -20.32 -15.25 7.20
N GLU A 89 -19.34 -15.08 8.09
CA GLU A 89 -19.57 -15.03 9.54
C GLU A 89 -20.37 -13.78 9.96
N LEU A 90 -20.28 -12.70 9.19
CA LEU A 90 -20.94 -11.43 9.51
C LEU A 90 -22.35 -11.33 8.91
N ASP A 91 -22.57 -11.88 7.71
CA ASP A 91 -23.86 -11.80 7.01
C ASP A 91 -25.00 -12.56 7.73
N ASP A 92 -24.72 -13.48 8.67
CA ASP A 92 -25.72 -14.34 9.33
C ASP A 92 -25.82 -14.16 10.87
N ARG A 93 -25.16 -13.15 11.45
CA ARG A 93 -25.10 -13.00 12.92
C ARG A 93 -26.37 -12.42 13.56
N VAL A 94 -27.18 -11.64 12.83
CA VAL A 94 -28.41 -11.02 13.36
C VAL A 94 -29.48 -10.96 12.29
N SER A 95 -30.65 -11.53 12.57
CA SER A 95 -31.81 -11.45 11.67
C SER A 95 -32.27 -9.99 11.53
N GLY A 96 -32.31 -9.50 10.29
CA GLY A 96 -32.77 -8.15 9.97
C GLY A 96 -31.69 -7.07 9.92
N ASN A 97 -30.41 -7.40 10.16
CA ASN A 97 -29.29 -6.46 9.97
C ASN A 97 -28.15 -7.13 9.19
N SER A 98 -28.32 -7.25 7.87
CA SER A 98 -27.38 -7.91 6.94
C SER A 98 -26.28 -6.97 6.42
N GLU A 99 -25.90 -5.99 7.23
CA GLU A 99 -24.98 -4.93 6.84
C GLU A 99 -23.66 -5.10 7.57
N THR A 100 -22.76 -5.78 6.88
CA THR A 100 -21.41 -6.07 7.36
C THR A 100 -20.51 -4.83 7.27
N PHE A 101 -19.99 -4.39 8.42
CA PHE A 101 -19.03 -3.28 8.57
C PHE A 101 -17.60 -3.81 8.50
N VAL A 102 -17.06 -4.02 7.29
CA VAL A 102 -15.65 -4.39 7.13
C VAL A 102 -15.04 -3.61 5.98
N ASP A 103 -14.10 -2.75 6.32
CA ASP A 103 -13.12 -2.17 5.42
C ASP A 103 -11.76 -2.78 5.75
N ALA A 104 -11.08 -3.34 4.75
CA ALA A 104 -9.75 -3.93 4.91
C ALA A 104 -8.64 -2.88 4.97
N LEU A 105 -8.98 -1.60 4.77
CA LEU A 105 -8.06 -0.45 4.77
C LEU A 105 -6.90 -0.62 3.79
N ASP A 106 -7.13 -1.41 2.72
CA ASP A 106 -6.18 -1.74 1.67
C ASP A 106 -6.30 -0.82 0.45
N GLY A 107 -7.21 0.16 0.50
CA GLY A 107 -7.47 1.11 -0.57
C GLY A 107 -8.53 0.64 -1.57
N GLU A 108 -9.05 -0.58 -1.43
CA GLU A 108 -10.20 -1.04 -2.20
C GLU A 108 -11.50 -0.45 -1.63
N GLN A 109 -12.46 -0.16 -2.51
CA GLN A 109 -13.77 0.33 -2.05
C GLN A 109 -14.44 -0.71 -1.15
N ALA A 110 -14.77 -0.29 0.08
CA ALA A 110 -15.60 -1.08 0.97
C ALA A 110 -17.00 -1.26 0.33
N ARG A 111 -17.58 -2.46 0.49
CA ARG A 111 -18.73 -2.91 -0.31
C ARG A 111 -20.01 -2.08 -0.12
N LYS A 112 -20.16 -1.36 1.01
CA LYS A 112 -21.41 -0.67 1.39
C LYS A 112 -21.25 0.65 2.16
N MET A 113 -20.08 0.95 2.72
CA MET A 113 -19.83 2.23 3.40
C MET A 113 -18.50 2.79 2.92
N GLU A 114 -18.51 4.02 2.44
CA GLU A 114 -17.30 4.70 2.00
C GLU A 114 -16.92 5.77 3.02
N LEU A 115 -15.62 5.96 3.23
CA LEU A 115 -15.13 7.11 3.97
C LEU A 115 -15.49 8.37 3.20
N ASP A 116 -16.34 9.21 3.79
CA ASP A 116 -16.68 10.51 3.24
C ASP A 116 -15.46 11.44 3.35
N THR A 117 -14.81 11.63 2.21
CA THR A 117 -13.58 12.44 2.08
C THR A 117 -13.88 13.86 1.59
N VAL A 118 -15.16 14.24 1.50
CA VAL A 118 -15.55 15.58 1.06
C VAL A 118 -14.99 16.62 2.03
N LYS A 119 -14.18 17.51 1.47
CA LYS A 119 -13.55 18.63 2.18
C LYS A 119 -13.40 19.82 1.26
N THR A 120 -13.46 21.01 1.84
CA THR A 120 -13.22 22.27 1.13
C THR A 120 -12.60 23.30 2.06
N VAL A 121 -12.26 24.46 1.50
CA VAL A 121 -11.57 25.54 2.20
C VAL A 121 -12.46 26.78 2.22
N VAL A 122 -12.46 27.49 3.35
CA VAL A 122 -13.20 28.74 3.51
C VAL A 122 -12.38 29.91 2.95
N LYS A 123 -13.02 30.77 2.15
CA LYS A 123 -12.42 31.92 1.47
C LYS A 123 -12.16 33.12 2.38
N ASP A 124 -12.96 33.24 3.43
CA ASP A 124 -12.99 34.39 4.32
C ASP A 124 -12.61 34.01 5.74
N THR A 125 -12.18 34.99 6.54
CA THR A 125 -12.08 34.83 8.00
C THR A 125 -13.47 34.72 8.59
N ILE A 126 -13.69 33.74 9.46
CA ILE A 126 -14.99 33.47 10.07
C ILE A 126 -15.01 34.06 11.48
N PRO A 127 -15.86 35.05 11.78
CA PRO A 127 -16.04 35.53 13.14
C PRO A 127 -16.91 34.56 13.97
N ILE A 128 -16.85 34.72 15.30
CA ILE A 128 -17.77 34.02 16.21
C ILE A 128 -19.22 34.40 15.86
N GLY A 129 -20.10 33.41 15.87
CA GLY A 129 -21.54 33.57 15.60
C GLY A 129 -21.88 33.65 14.11
N ALA A 130 -20.92 33.45 13.21
CA ALA A 130 -21.19 33.41 11.78
C ALA A 130 -22.08 32.22 11.43
N THR A 131 -23.02 32.45 10.53
CA THR A 131 -23.96 31.43 10.04
C THR A 131 -23.79 31.15 8.54
N THR A 132 -22.93 31.90 7.85
CA THR A 132 -22.69 31.79 6.42
C THR A 132 -21.21 31.65 6.16
N LEU A 133 -20.83 30.62 5.42
CA LEU A 133 -19.45 30.30 5.08
C LEU A 133 -19.28 30.29 3.56
N ASN A 134 -18.46 31.20 3.03
CA ASN A 134 -18.08 31.20 1.62
C ASN A 134 -16.93 30.22 1.41
N VAL A 135 -17.17 29.14 0.66
CA VAL A 135 -16.17 28.10 0.40
C VAL A 135 -15.63 28.16 -1.01
N VAL A 136 -14.50 27.49 -1.25
CA VAL A 136 -13.93 27.34 -2.59
C VAL A 136 -14.87 26.54 -3.50
N ASP A 137 -15.31 25.38 -3.00
CA ASP A 137 -16.22 24.47 -3.67
C ASP A 137 -17.12 23.79 -2.64
N ALA A 138 -18.44 23.86 -2.83
CA ALA A 138 -19.42 23.16 -1.98
C ALA A 138 -19.86 21.81 -2.57
N SER A 139 -19.26 21.36 -3.68
CA SER A 139 -19.58 20.07 -4.28
C SER A 139 -19.37 18.92 -3.28
N GLY A 140 -20.29 17.94 -3.31
CA GLY A 140 -20.27 16.78 -2.40
C GLY A 140 -20.88 17.02 -1.02
N PHE A 141 -21.03 18.26 -0.55
CA PHE A 141 -21.74 18.53 0.71
C PHE A 141 -23.25 18.38 0.55
N GLN A 142 -23.93 18.03 1.65
CA GLN A 142 -25.39 17.89 1.70
C GLN A 142 -25.98 18.71 2.85
N PRO A 143 -27.16 19.32 2.69
CA PRO A 143 -27.87 19.92 3.82
C PRO A 143 -28.17 18.89 4.92
N LEU A 144 -28.31 19.38 6.16
CA LEU A 144 -28.56 18.58 7.36
C LEU A 144 -27.46 17.56 7.67
N THR A 145 -26.23 17.87 7.28
CA THR A 145 -25.05 17.06 7.60
C THR A 145 -24.11 17.80 8.56
N GLU A 146 -23.59 17.06 9.53
CA GLU A 146 -22.56 17.56 10.44
C GLU A 146 -21.20 17.49 9.77
N VAL A 147 -20.42 18.55 9.93
CA VAL A 147 -19.07 18.70 9.37
C VAL A 147 -18.17 19.32 10.41
N THR A 148 -16.89 18.95 10.38
CA THR A 148 -15.88 19.56 11.24
C THR A 148 -15.29 20.76 10.53
N LEU A 149 -15.39 21.93 11.17
CA LEU A 149 -14.71 23.17 10.78
C LEU A 149 -13.46 23.33 11.64
N TYR A 150 -12.29 23.41 10.99
CA TYR A 150 -11.01 23.46 11.69
C TYR A 150 -9.97 24.33 10.99
N ASP A 151 -9.08 24.94 11.79
CA ASP A 151 -7.85 25.59 11.34
C ASP A 151 -6.66 25.10 12.20
N SER A 152 -5.55 25.86 12.22
CA SER A 152 -4.37 25.51 13.01
C SER A 152 -4.56 25.55 14.52
N THR A 153 -5.65 26.16 15.01
CA THR A 153 -5.82 26.50 16.44
C THR A 153 -7.17 26.04 16.97
N ASN A 154 -8.21 26.11 16.15
CA ASN A 154 -9.59 25.84 16.52
C ASN A 154 -10.16 24.68 15.70
N SER A 155 -11.05 23.93 16.33
CA SER A 155 -11.89 22.92 15.68
C SER A 155 -13.24 22.89 16.38
N GLU A 156 -14.32 22.71 15.62
CA GLU A 156 -15.67 22.44 16.12
C GLU A 156 -16.50 21.68 15.07
N ASP A 157 -17.48 20.91 15.54
CA ASP A 157 -18.47 20.27 14.68
C ASP A 157 -19.69 21.18 14.52
N ILE A 158 -20.08 21.43 13.27
CA ILE A 158 -21.20 22.30 12.89
C ILE A 158 -22.14 21.59 11.92
N LEU A 159 -23.44 21.86 12.04
CA LEU A 159 -24.44 21.36 11.11
C LEU A 159 -24.61 22.31 9.93
N ILE A 160 -24.50 21.81 8.71
CA ILE A 160 -24.92 22.51 7.49
C ILE A 160 -26.45 22.48 7.43
N THR A 161 -27.10 23.63 7.29
CA THR A 161 -28.56 23.73 7.18
C THR A 161 -29.02 23.91 5.75
N VAL A 162 -28.31 24.71 4.96
CA VAL A 162 -28.63 25.03 3.56
C VAL A 162 -27.34 25.17 2.75
N ILE A 163 -27.39 24.78 1.49
CA ILE A 163 -26.30 24.96 0.53
C ILE A 163 -26.84 25.73 -0.67
N GLU A 164 -26.24 26.88 -0.96
CA GLU A 164 -26.57 27.71 -2.11
C GLU A 164 -25.29 28.03 -2.89
N SER A 165 -25.08 27.33 -4.02
CA SER A 165 -23.82 27.41 -4.77
C SER A 165 -22.63 27.12 -3.83
N ASN A 166 -21.62 27.98 -3.79
CA ASN A 166 -20.44 27.86 -2.92
C ASN A 166 -20.61 28.57 -1.56
N VAL A 167 -21.85 28.71 -1.08
CA VAL A 167 -22.17 29.28 0.23
C VAL A 167 -22.86 28.22 1.08
N LEU A 168 -22.27 27.92 2.22
CA LEU A 168 -22.83 27.00 3.22
C LEU A 168 -23.48 27.82 4.31
N THR A 169 -24.77 27.62 4.54
CA THR A 169 -25.44 28.09 5.76
C THR A 169 -25.27 27.03 6.84
N VAL A 170 -24.80 27.44 8.00
CA VAL A 170 -24.45 26.56 9.13
C VAL A 170 -25.05 27.07 10.44
N GLN A 171 -25.06 26.21 11.45
CA GLN A 171 -25.26 26.68 12.82
C GLN A 171 -24.20 27.72 13.20
N ALA A 172 -24.58 28.67 14.05
CA ALA A 172 -23.70 29.75 14.49
C ALA A 172 -22.39 29.20 15.08
N THR A 173 -21.26 29.62 14.52
CA THR A 173 -19.92 29.18 14.98
C THR A 173 -19.67 29.64 16.41
N LYS A 174 -19.01 28.81 17.23
CA LYS A 174 -18.67 29.18 18.62
C LYS A 174 -17.28 29.82 18.72
N LYS A 175 -16.45 29.63 17.70
CA LYS A 175 -15.06 30.11 17.62
C LYS A 175 -14.85 30.97 16.38
N ASN A 176 -13.71 31.67 16.36
CA ASN A 176 -13.22 32.35 15.17
C ASN A 176 -12.30 31.41 14.38
N TYR A 177 -12.30 31.55 13.05
CA TYR A 177 -11.45 30.76 12.17
C TYR A 177 -10.74 31.67 11.18
N SER A 178 -9.48 31.35 10.93
CA SER A 178 -8.67 32.07 9.97
C SER A 178 -9.13 31.79 8.54
N LYS A 179 -8.90 32.75 7.62
CA LYS A 179 -9.01 32.50 6.19
C LYS A 179 -8.19 31.26 5.81
N GLY A 180 -8.76 30.37 5.00
CA GLY A 180 -8.11 29.11 4.65
C GLY A 180 -8.37 27.96 5.62
N ALA A 181 -9.31 28.12 6.57
CA ALA A 181 -9.81 27.02 7.39
C ALA A 181 -10.48 25.93 6.53
N PHE A 182 -10.40 24.69 6.99
CA PHE A 182 -11.06 23.56 6.35
C PHE A 182 -12.43 23.31 6.95
N ILE A 183 -13.33 22.88 6.07
CA ILE A 183 -14.57 22.24 6.46
C ILE A 183 -14.61 20.88 5.79
N ALA A 184 -14.80 19.82 6.57
CA ALA A 184 -14.74 18.45 6.08
C ALA A 184 -15.70 17.55 6.84
N ARG A 185 -16.18 16.50 6.19
CA ARG A 185 -17.00 15.44 6.83
C ARG A 185 -16.16 14.52 7.69
N SER A 186 -14.91 14.29 7.28
CA SER A 186 -13.92 13.57 8.04
C SER A 186 -12.54 14.16 7.75
N ASN A 187 -11.71 14.26 8.78
CA ASN A 187 -10.28 14.51 8.62
C ASN A 187 -9.46 13.22 8.79
N ALA A 188 -10.08 12.05 8.58
CA ALA A 188 -9.34 10.80 8.53
C ALA A 188 -8.73 10.61 7.13
N GLU A 189 -7.47 10.19 7.10
CA GLU A 189 -6.78 9.75 5.91
C GLU A 189 -6.51 8.25 5.99
N LEU A 190 -6.67 7.56 4.87
CA LEU A 190 -6.35 6.14 4.75
C LEU A 190 -4.85 5.96 4.52
N ASP A 191 -4.18 5.25 5.42
CA ASP A 191 -2.82 4.75 5.22
C ASP A 191 -2.88 3.33 4.69
N VAL A 192 -2.82 3.19 3.36
CA VAL A 192 -2.89 1.90 2.67
C VAL A 192 -1.66 1.02 2.90
N VAL A 193 -0.52 1.60 3.29
CA VAL A 193 0.72 0.86 3.52
C VAL A 193 0.68 0.17 4.88
N GLN A 194 0.19 0.89 5.89
CA GLN A 194 0.07 0.37 7.26
C GLN A 194 -1.34 -0.14 7.60
N GLN A 195 -2.25 -0.11 6.62
CA GLN A 195 -3.66 -0.55 6.72
C GLN A 195 -4.36 0.04 7.95
N ARG A 196 -4.29 1.36 8.09
CA ARG A 196 -4.87 2.08 9.23
C ARG A 196 -5.43 3.43 8.83
N LEU A 197 -6.40 3.91 9.61
CA LEU A 197 -6.82 5.30 9.56
C LEU A 197 -5.85 6.15 10.39
N LYS A 198 -5.40 7.26 9.81
CA LYS A 198 -4.61 8.29 10.51
C LYS A 198 -5.34 9.63 10.46
N PRO A 199 -5.11 10.53 11.42
CA PRO A 199 -5.52 11.92 11.26
C PRO A 199 -4.82 12.52 10.03
N GLY A 200 -5.57 13.23 9.19
CA GLY A 200 -5.05 14.03 8.11
C GLY A 200 -4.34 15.28 8.61
N LEU A 201 -3.84 16.08 7.68
CA LEU A 201 -3.10 17.31 8.03
C LEU A 201 -4.02 18.36 8.67
N TRP A 202 -3.66 18.83 9.86
CA TRP A 202 -4.28 19.99 10.51
C TRP A 202 -3.47 21.25 10.16
N GLY A 203 -4.10 22.24 9.51
CA GLY A 203 -3.42 23.47 9.12
C GLY A 203 -4.28 24.40 8.27
N THR A 204 -3.70 25.52 7.85
CA THR A 204 -4.30 26.49 6.91
C THR A 204 -3.54 26.47 5.60
N TYR A 205 -4.25 26.65 4.48
CA TYR A 205 -3.63 26.75 3.16
C TYR A 205 -3.88 28.13 2.57
N SER A 206 -2.86 28.65 1.89
CA SER A 206 -2.99 29.83 1.04
C SER A 206 -3.00 29.38 -0.42
N VAL A 207 -3.99 29.83 -1.19
CA VAL A 207 -4.05 29.62 -2.63
C VAL A 207 -3.77 30.97 -3.28
N SER A 208 -2.67 31.08 -4.01
CA SER A 208 -2.38 32.23 -4.89
C SER A 208 -2.57 31.79 -6.35
N MET A 209 -3.46 32.45 -7.08
CA MET A 209 -3.53 32.34 -8.54
C MET A 209 -2.45 33.21 -9.15
N ASN A 210 -1.54 32.60 -9.92
CA ASN A 210 -0.62 33.34 -10.78
C ASN A 210 -1.23 33.37 -12.18
N GLU A 211 -1.56 34.57 -12.67
CA GLU A 211 -1.91 34.80 -14.06
C GLU A 211 -0.62 34.77 -14.89
N VAL A 212 -0.58 33.93 -15.93
CA VAL A 212 0.51 33.95 -16.91
C VAL A 212 0.16 35.01 -17.94
N VAL A 213 0.87 36.14 -17.92
CA VAL A 213 0.81 37.20 -18.93
C VAL A 213 1.65 36.81 -20.14
#